data_AF-A0A960HES1-F1
#
_entry.id   AF-A0A960HES1-F1
#
_cell.length_a   1.000
_cell.length_b   1.000
_cell.length_c   1.000
_cell.angle_alpha   90.00
_cell.angle_beta   90.00
_cell.angle_gamma   90.00
#
_symmetry.space_group_name_H-M   'P 1'
#
loop_
_entity.id
_entity.type
_entity.pdbx_description
1 polymer ?
#
loop_
_entity_poly.entity_id
_entity_poly.type
_entity_poly.pdbx_seq_one_letter_code
_entity_poly.pdbx_strand_id
1 'polypeptide(L)'
;MHALLAINWEPELRGILIVIIAVSVLCGSIYLILGTNMGARLGFLVAFAALAGWMFVMGAIWWSYGKGLLGSEPSWQPVKGQTVIREAVLMDDVGLIQPGFEPTGDAGKDAAAVQGMLVDNGWLKLDSALPAYQQAGSAGTVLMEESGVFAAGEFTVVAVYDKGGARHPSFLGDKLDFLAFWHDAHFSVVEVAPLVPQRTEPGRAPARPVIDTSRPHEYVYMVRDLGNKRVPAGVITVLSLIIFLILCWLLHRRDRVVAENRAALPAKV
;
A
#
# COMPACT_ATOMS: atom_id res chain seq x y z
N MET A 1 12.57 -53.57 16.70
CA MET A 1 13.25 -52.26 16.87
C MET A 1 13.29 -51.59 15.50
N HIS A 2 12.17 -51.00 15.07
CA HIS A 2 12.06 -50.28 13.81
C HIS A 2 11.71 -48.84 14.14
N ALA A 3 12.74 -48.00 14.23
CA ALA A 3 12.57 -46.56 14.18
C ALA A 3 12.16 -46.20 12.75
N LEU A 4 10.87 -46.31 12.45
CA LEU A 4 10.29 -45.54 11.37
C LEU A 4 10.49 -44.08 11.76
N LEU A 5 11.38 -43.40 11.04
CA LEU A 5 11.55 -41.96 11.07
C LEU A 5 10.18 -41.32 10.84
N ALA A 6 9.46 -41.05 11.94
CA ALA A 6 8.34 -40.15 11.94
C ALA A 6 8.91 -38.78 11.58
N ILE A 7 8.91 -38.47 10.29
CA ILE A 7 9.05 -37.09 9.81
C ILE A 7 7.77 -36.42 10.28
N ASN A 8 7.80 -35.94 11.51
CA ASN A 8 6.72 -35.14 12.07
C ASN A 8 6.64 -33.87 11.20
N TRP A 9 5.42 -33.42 10.91
CA TRP A 9 5.23 -32.20 10.13
C TRP A 9 5.65 -30.99 10.97
N GLU A 10 6.93 -30.65 10.88
CA GLU A 10 7.54 -29.50 11.55
C GLU A 10 7.81 -28.42 10.50
N PRO A 11 6.83 -27.52 10.25
CA PRO A 11 6.95 -26.50 9.21
C PRO A 11 8.15 -25.56 9.44
N GLU A 12 8.54 -25.36 10.70
CA GLU A 12 9.69 -24.53 11.09
C GLU A 12 11.02 -25.16 10.66
N LEU A 13 11.27 -26.43 11.01
CA LEU A 13 12.50 -27.14 10.61
C LEU A 13 12.58 -27.30 9.10
N ARG A 14 11.46 -27.63 8.45
CA ARG A 14 11.40 -27.76 7.00
C ARG A 14 11.70 -26.42 6.32
N GLY A 15 11.14 -25.33 6.84
CA GLY A 15 11.39 -23.98 6.33
C GLY A 15 12.87 -23.59 6.39
N ILE A 16 13.48 -23.76 7.57
CA ILE A 16 14.92 -23.46 7.77
C ILE A 16 15.79 -24.31 6.85
N LEU A 17 15.51 -25.63 6.77
CA LEU A 17 16.26 -26.54 5.92
C LEU A 17 16.17 -26.15 4.44
N ILE A 18 14.98 -25.77 3.96
CA ILE A 18 14.79 -25.30 2.58
C ILE A 18 15.62 -24.05 2.31
N VAL A 19 15.66 -23.09 3.24
CA VAL A 19 16.48 -21.87 3.08
C VAL A 19 17.97 -22.20 3.04
N ILE A 20 18.45 -23.07 3.94
CA ILE A 20 19.86 -23.51 3.95
C ILE A 20 20.22 -24.19 2.63
N ILE A 21 19.37 -25.11 2.14
CA ILE A 21 19.59 -25.80 0.87
C ILE A 21 19.57 -24.80 -0.28
N ALA A 22 18.61 -23.88 -0.32
CA ALA A 22 18.51 -22.87 -1.37
C ALA A 22 19.76 -21.97 -1.44
N VAL A 23 20.23 -21.47 -0.29
CA VAL A 23 21.46 -20.64 -0.22
C VAL A 23 22.69 -21.45 -0.60
N SER A 24 22.81 -22.68 -0.10
CA SER A 24 23.96 -23.56 -0.38
C SER A 24 24.03 -23.96 -1.85
N VAL A 25 22.89 -24.30 -2.46
CA VAL A 25 22.82 -24.69 -3.87
C VAL A 25 22.97 -23.47 -4.77
N LEU A 26 22.22 -22.38 -4.54
CA LEU A 26 22.25 -21.21 -5.43
C LEU A 26 23.60 -20.46 -5.33
N CYS A 27 24.01 -20.07 -4.12
CA CYS A 27 25.23 -19.28 -3.94
C CYS A 27 26.48 -20.17 -3.90
N GLY A 28 26.39 -21.32 -3.24
CA GLY A 28 27.53 -22.21 -3.06
C GLY A 28 27.97 -22.92 -4.35
N SER A 29 27.04 -23.36 -5.22
CA SER A 29 27.42 -24.01 -6.48
C SER A 29 28.23 -23.07 -7.40
N ILE A 30 27.76 -21.83 -7.55
CA ILE A 30 28.45 -20.79 -8.34
C ILE A 30 29.83 -20.52 -7.74
N TYR A 31 29.93 -20.39 -6.41
CA TYR A 31 31.20 -20.19 -5.73
C TYR A 31 32.16 -21.37 -5.91
N LEU A 32 31.72 -22.63 -5.81
CA LEU A 32 32.60 -23.79 -5.97
C LEU A 32 33.18 -23.88 -7.39
N ILE A 33 32.36 -23.62 -8.41
CA ILE A 33 32.81 -23.58 -9.81
C ILE A 33 33.84 -22.46 -10.02
N LEU A 34 33.56 -21.24 -9.54
CA LEU A 34 34.50 -20.13 -9.71
C LEU A 34 35.76 -20.31 -8.85
N GLY A 35 35.62 -20.75 -7.60
CA GLY A 35 36.71 -20.95 -6.66
C GLY A 35 37.75 -21.96 -7.15
N THR A 36 37.33 -23.00 -7.88
CA THR A 36 38.21 -23.99 -8.48
C THR A 36 38.95 -23.48 -9.72
N ASN A 37 38.34 -22.58 -10.51
CA ASN A 37 38.93 -22.07 -11.76
C ASN A 37 39.82 -20.84 -11.57
N MET A 38 39.46 -19.95 -10.64
CA MET A 38 40.11 -18.64 -10.46
C MET A 38 40.59 -18.36 -9.03
N GLY A 39 40.51 -19.37 -8.15
CA GLY A 39 40.96 -19.32 -6.76
C GLY A 39 39.88 -18.83 -5.80
N ALA A 40 39.92 -19.31 -4.54
CA ALA A 40 38.86 -19.08 -3.54
C ALA A 40 38.52 -17.60 -3.32
N ARG A 41 39.52 -16.75 -3.10
CA ARG A 41 39.28 -15.32 -2.82
C ARG A 41 38.64 -14.58 -4.00
N LEU A 42 39.12 -14.85 -5.22
CA LEU A 42 38.61 -14.16 -6.40
C LEU A 42 37.27 -14.74 -6.84
N GLY A 43 37.12 -16.07 -6.78
CA GLY A 43 35.84 -16.73 -7.01
C GLY A 43 34.75 -16.25 -6.05
N PHE A 44 35.07 -15.97 -4.78
CA PHE A 44 34.13 -15.35 -3.85
C PHE A 44 33.69 -13.95 -4.29
N LEU A 45 34.62 -13.07 -4.65
CA LEU A 45 34.29 -11.71 -5.09
C LEU A 45 33.41 -11.71 -6.34
N VAL A 46 33.70 -12.58 -7.31
CA VAL A 46 32.90 -12.72 -8.53
C VAL A 46 31.52 -13.31 -8.24
N ALA A 47 31.43 -14.37 -7.41
CA ALA A 47 30.16 -14.96 -7.02
C ALA A 47 29.28 -13.96 -6.24
N PHE A 48 29.87 -13.18 -5.34
CA PHE A 48 29.14 -12.18 -4.56
C PHE A 48 28.69 -11.00 -5.44
N ALA A 49 29.51 -10.59 -6.42
CA ALA A 49 29.10 -9.60 -7.41
C ALA A 49 27.93 -10.12 -8.27
N ALA A 50 27.97 -11.39 -8.69
CA ALA A 50 26.87 -12.00 -9.43
C ALA A 50 25.57 -12.04 -8.60
N LEU A 51 25.64 -12.39 -7.32
CA LEU A 51 24.49 -12.37 -6.41
C LEU A 51 23.93 -10.95 -6.24
N ALA A 52 24.78 -9.94 -6.03
CA ALA A 52 24.37 -8.55 -5.89
C ALA A 52 23.72 -8.02 -7.18
N GLY A 53 24.28 -8.36 -8.36
CA GLY A 53 23.70 -8.03 -9.65
C GLY A 53 22.35 -8.70 -9.88
N TRP A 54 22.21 -9.98 -9.50
CA TRP A 54 20.93 -10.70 -9.56
C TRP A 54 19.88 -10.08 -8.63
N MET A 55 20.27 -9.72 -7.39
CA MET A 55 19.40 -9.04 -6.43
C MET A 55 18.97 -7.65 -6.92
N PHE A 56 19.85 -6.92 -7.61
CA PHE A 56 19.51 -5.66 -8.26
C PHE A 56 18.44 -5.85 -9.35
N VAL A 57 18.59 -6.84 -10.24
CA VAL A 57 17.61 -7.12 -11.29
C VAL A 57 16.26 -7.56 -10.70
N MET A 58 16.27 -8.46 -9.72
CA MET A 58 15.04 -8.89 -9.04
C MET A 58 14.40 -7.75 -8.27
N GLY A 59 15.19 -6.96 -7.56
CA GLY A 59 14.75 -5.76 -6.87
C GLY A 59 14.06 -4.78 -7.83
N ALA A 60 14.65 -4.51 -8.99
CA ALA A 60 14.07 -3.62 -9.99
C ALA A 60 12.71 -4.13 -10.51
N ILE A 61 12.57 -5.44 -10.74
CA ILE A 61 11.30 -6.07 -11.12
C ILE A 61 10.28 -5.95 -9.99
N TRP A 62 10.67 -6.29 -8.76
CA TRP A 62 9.82 -6.20 -7.57
C TRP A 62 9.36 -4.78 -7.28
N TRP A 63 10.26 -3.80 -7.44
CA TRP A 63 9.96 -2.39 -7.26
C TRP A 63 8.98 -1.89 -8.32
N SER A 64 9.18 -2.28 -9.59
CA SER A 64 8.30 -1.89 -10.71
C SER A 64 6.88 -2.42 -10.55
N TYR A 65 6.74 -3.70 -10.17
CA TYR A 65 5.43 -4.35 -10.03
C TYR A 65 4.82 -4.25 -8.63
N GLY A 66 5.54 -3.71 -7.63
CA GLY A 66 5.12 -3.75 -6.24
C GLY A 66 4.87 -5.16 -5.75
N LYS A 67 5.85 -6.06 -5.96
CA LYS A 67 5.88 -7.46 -5.50
C LYS A 67 7.11 -7.69 -4.60
N GLY A 68 7.23 -8.89 -4.03
CA GLY A 68 8.35 -9.25 -3.16
C GLY A 68 8.08 -8.88 -1.70
N LEU A 69 9.05 -8.25 -1.03
CA LEU A 69 8.84 -7.71 0.30
C LEU A 69 8.00 -6.43 0.21
N LEU A 70 6.77 -6.49 0.67
CA LEU A 70 5.81 -5.40 0.58
C LEU A 70 5.76 -4.60 1.88
N GLY A 71 5.65 -3.29 1.73
CA GLY A 71 5.28 -2.39 2.81
C GLY A 71 3.77 -2.40 3.09
N SER A 72 3.31 -1.42 3.86
CA SER A 72 1.87 -1.24 4.12
C SER A 72 1.11 -0.96 2.82
N GLU A 73 -0.06 -1.58 2.70
CA GLU A 73 -0.96 -1.33 1.59
C GLU A 73 -1.78 -0.05 1.82
N PRO A 74 -2.25 0.60 0.74
CA PRO A 74 -3.12 1.76 0.86
C PRO A 74 -4.43 1.44 1.61
N SER A 75 -4.71 2.15 2.69
CA SER A 75 -5.95 2.00 3.49
C SER A 75 -6.59 3.34 3.79
N TRP A 76 -7.90 3.34 4.03
CA TRP A 76 -8.60 4.51 4.53
C TRP A 76 -8.38 4.56 6.03
N GLN A 77 -7.96 5.71 6.54
CA GLN A 77 -7.66 5.92 7.94
C GLN A 77 -8.58 7.01 8.51
N PRO A 78 -8.99 6.89 9.79
CA PRO A 78 -9.77 7.92 10.45
C PRO A 78 -8.96 9.21 10.59
N VAL A 79 -9.59 10.37 10.35
CA VAL A 79 -8.97 11.66 10.65
C VAL A 79 -9.03 11.89 12.16
N LYS A 80 -7.87 11.98 12.81
CA LYS A 80 -7.75 12.02 14.26
C LYS A 80 -8.62 13.13 14.87
N GLY A 81 -9.62 12.74 15.65
CA GLY A 81 -10.51 13.63 16.39
C GLY A 81 -11.70 14.18 15.61
N GLN A 82 -11.85 13.84 14.33
CA GLN A 82 -12.88 14.39 13.43
C GLN A 82 -13.51 13.31 12.53
N THR A 83 -13.34 12.03 12.85
CA THR A 83 -13.76 10.91 12.00
C THR A 83 -15.27 10.86 11.76
N VAL A 84 -16.08 11.05 12.82
CA VAL A 84 -17.55 10.97 12.72
C VAL A 84 -18.11 12.32 13.14
N ILE A 85 -18.74 13.00 12.19
CA ILE A 85 -19.34 14.31 12.36
C ILE A 85 -20.85 14.12 12.38
N ARG A 86 -21.44 14.21 13.57
CA ARG A 86 -22.87 13.96 13.79
C ARG A 86 -23.76 15.15 13.48
N GLU A 87 -23.20 16.34 13.57
CA GLU A 87 -23.91 17.59 13.36
C GLU A 87 -23.26 18.33 12.20
N ALA A 88 -24.07 18.71 11.20
CA ALA A 88 -23.60 19.44 10.03
C ALA A 88 -22.92 20.78 10.38
N VAL A 89 -23.30 21.40 11.50
CA VAL A 89 -22.69 22.66 11.98
C VAL A 89 -21.20 22.48 12.30
N LEU A 90 -20.81 21.32 12.83
CA LEU A 90 -19.41 21.02 13.18
C LEU A 90 -18.53 20.83 11.94
N MET A 91 -19.10 20.70 10.74
CA MET A 91 -18.33 20.56 9.51
C MET A 91 -17.57 21.85 9.13
N ASP A 92 -18.03 23.01 9.61
CA ASP A 92 -17.34 24.30 9.47
C ASP A 92 -16.04 24.33 10.29
N ASP A 93 -16.09 23.88 11.55
CA ASP A 93 -14.91 23.80 12.44
C ASP A 93 -13.82 22.86 11.88
N VAL A 94 -14.22 21.85 11.11
CA VAL A 94 -13.33 20.90 10.43
C VAL A 94 -12.82 21.45 9.09
N GLY A 95 -13.43 22.52 8.57
CA GLY A 95 -13.09 23.13 7.27
C GLY A 95 -13.56 22.32 6.06
N LEU A 96 -14.58 21.46 6.23
CA LEU A 96 -15.16 20.69 5.12
C LEU A 96 -16.08 21.55 4.25
N ILE A 97 -16.80 22.47 4.88
CA ILE A 97 -17.74 23.41 4.26
C ILE A 97 -17.34 24.85 4.57
N GLN A 98 -17.96 25.82 3.88
CA GLN A 98 -17.79 27.24 4.20
C GLN A 98 -18.58 27.61 5.47
N PRO A 99 -18.12 28.61 6.24
CA PRO A 99 -18.81 29.04 7.45
C PRO A 99 -20.18 29.62 7.17
N GLY A 100 -21.12 29.40 8.10
CA GLY A 100 -22.48 29.95 8.05
C GLY A 100 -23.58 28.96 7.68
N PHE A 101 -23.37 27.66 7.88
CA PHE A 101 -24.46 26.67 7.83
C PHE A 101 -25.36 26.82 9.07
N GLU A 102 -26.66 27.06 8.83
CA GLU A 102 -27.67 27.16 9.88
C GLU A 102 -28.68 26.00 9.72
N PRO A 103 -28.87 25.14 10.75
CA PRO A 103 -29.77 24.01 10.66
C PRO A 103 -31.23 24.48 10.61
N THR A 104 -31.99 23.99 9.62
CA THR A 104 -33.39 24.36 9.39
C THR A 104 -34.36 23.50 10.22
N GLY A 105 -33.87 22.41 10.83
CA GLY A 105 -34.66 21.45 11.60
C GLY A 105 -35.38 20.39 10.74
N ASP A 106 -35.08 20.35 9.44
CA ASP A 106 -35.54 19.35 8.48
C ASP A 106 -34.30 18.63 7.95
N ALA A 107 -34.06 17.41 8.44
CA ALA A 107 -32.84 16.66 8.15
C ALA A 107 -32.59 16.47 6.65
N GLY A 108 -33.65 16.31 5.85
CA GLY A 108 -33.52 16.14 4.41
C GLY A 108 -33.09 17.41 3.68
N LYS A 109 -33.61 18.57 4.10
CA LYS A 109 -33.21 19.88 3.56
C LYS A 109 -31.81 20.28 4.01
N ASP A 110 -31.51 20.02 5.28
CA ASP A 110 -30.21 20.29 5.89
C ASP A 110 -29.12 19.46 5.18
N ALA A 111 -29.37 18.18 4.92
CA ALA A 111 -28.47 17.35 4.12
C ALA A 111 -28.29 17.92 2.70
N ALA A 112 -29.36 18.24 1.99
CA ALA A 112 -29.27 18.80 0.63
C ALA A 112 -28.47 20.13 0.57
N ALA A 113 -28.61 20.98 1.59
CA ALA A 113 -27.83 22.21 1.70
C ALA A 113 -26.33 21.91 1.92
N VAL A 114 -25.98 20.98 2.81
CA VAL A 114 -24.59 20.54 3.04
C VAL A 114 -23.98 19.93 1.77
N GLN A 115 -24.73 19.13 1.02
CA GLN A 115 -24.27 18.58 -0.25
C GLN A 115 -23.89 19.69 -1.25
N GLY A 116 -24.68 20.77 -1.32
CA GLY A 116 -24.36 21.94 -2.13
C GLY A 116 -23.08 22.63 -1.65
N MET A 117 -22.97 22.89 -0.35
CA MET A 117 -21.80 23.55 0.25
C MET A 117 -20.50 22.74 0.09
N LEU A 118 -20.57 21.41 0.15
CA LEU A 118 -19.42 20.54 -0.13
C LEU A 118 -18.94 20.72 -1.57
N VAL A 119 -19.86 20.68 -2.54
CA VAL A 119 -19.51 20.89 -3.95
C VAL A 119 -18.92 22.29 -4.17
N ASP A 120 -19.48 23.32 -3.54
CA ASP A 120 -18.96 24.69 -3.59
C ASP A 120 -17.58 24.84 -2.93
N ASN A 121 -17.26 24.01 -1.93
CA ASN A 121 -15.93 23.93 -1.30
C ASN A 121 -14.95 23.04 -2.12
N GLY A 122 -15.33 22.65 -3.35
CA GLY A 122 -14.48 21.91 -4.28
C GLY A 122 -14.39 20.41 -4.00
N TRP A 123 -15.37 19.84 -3.29
CA TRP A 123 -15.52 18.39 -3.18
C TRP A 123 -16.17 17.80 -4.42
N LEU A 124 -15.65 16.68 -4.90
CA LEU A 124 -16.21 15.95 -6.04
C LEU A 124 -17.17 14.88 -5.54
N LYS A 125 -18.46 14.99 -5.90
CA LYS A 125 -19.44 13.92 -5.65
C LYS A 125 -19.16 12.72 -6.55
N LEU A 126 -18.89 11.57 -5.96
CA LEU A 126 -18.68 10.34 -6.70
C LEU A 126 -20.02 9.73 -7.15
N ASP A 127 -20.03 9.21 -8.37
CA ASP A 127 -21.12 8.38 -8.87
C ASP A 127 -21.11 7.00 -8.17
N SER A 128 -22.28 6.53 -7.74
CA SER A 128 -22.45 5.25 -7.04
C SER A 128 -22.06 4.04 -7.89
N ALA A 129 -22.01 4.20 -9.22
CA ALA A 129 -21.52 3.19 -10.16
C ALA A 129 -19.99 3.05 -10.17
N LEU A 130 -19.25 4.02 -9.63
CA LEU A 130 -17.78 3.97 -9.62
C LEU A 130 -17.26 3.02 -8.54
N PRO A 131 -16.21 2.22 -8.81
CA PRO A 131 -15.58 1.38 -7.80
C PRO A 131 -15.06 2.17 -6.59
N ALA A 132 -14.61 3.42 -6.80
CA ALA A 132 -14.13 4.30 -5.74
C ALA A 132 -15.22 4.60 -4.70
N TYR A 133 -16.46 4.81 -5.14
CA TYR A 133 -17.61 5.02 -4.26
C TYR A 133 -17.81 3.82 -3.32
N GLN A 134 -17.76 2.61 -3.86
CA GLN A 134 -17.98 1.39 -3.07
C GLN A 134 -16.84 1.15 -2.07
N GLN A 135 -15.60 1.45 -2.45
CA GLN A 135 -14.43 1.30 -1.57
C GLN A 135 -14.46 2.30 -0.41
N ALA A 136 -14.70 3.58 -0.69
CA ALA A 136 -14.79 4.62 0.33
C ALA A 136 -16.04 4.42 1.21
N GLY A 137 -17.20 4.14 0.61
CA GLY A 137 -18.44 3.86 1.33
C GLY A 137 -18.29 2.69 2.30
N SER A 138 -17.68 1.59 1.87
CA SER A 138 -17.46 0.41 2.71
C SER A 138 -16.49 0.70 3.87
N ALA A 139 -15.40 1.44 3.61
CA ALA A 139 -14.49 1.86 4.68
C ALA A 139 -15.17 2.81 5.67
N GLY A 140 -16.03 3.71 5.19
CA GLY A 140 -16.84 4.59 6.01
C GLY A 140 -17.81 3.84 6.91
N THR A 141 -18.46 2.80 6.38
CA THR A 141 -19.33 1.90 7.17
C THR A 141 -18.57 1.27 8.32
N VAL A 142 -17.37 0.72 8.06
CA VAL A 142 -16.55 0.11 9.12
C VAL A 142 -16.18 1.13 10.19
N LEU A 143 -15.72 2.33 9.80
CA LEU A 143 -15.38 3.38 10.77
C LEU A 143 -16.59 3.89 11.56
N MET A 144 -17.78 3.91 10.93
CA MET A 144 -19.02 4.26 11.61
C MET A 144 -19.40 3.21 12.65
N GLU A 145 -19.31 1.92 12.31
CA GLU A 145 -19.57 0.81 13.25
C GLU A 145 -18.56 0.80 14.41
N GLU A 146 -17.27 1.03 14.12
CA GLU A 146 -16.21 1.12 15.14
C GLU A 146 -16.41 2.29 16.12
N SER A 147 -17.05 3.37 15.67
CA SER A 147 -17.37 4.52 16.52
C SER A 147 -18.46 4.22 17.55
N GLY A 148 -19.21 3.11 17.38
CA GLY A 148 -20.30 2.70 18.26
C GLY A 148 -21.55 3.57 18.18
N VAL A 149 -21.65 4.46 17.18
CA VAL A 149 -22.82 5.34 16.99
C VAL A 149 -24.01 4.61 16.39
N PHE A 150 -23.73 3.69 15.46
CA PHE A 150 -24.73 2.84 14.82
C PHE A 150 -24.24 1.40 14.74
N ALA A 151 -25.17 0.45 14.84
CA ALA A 151 -24.89 -0.95 14.53
C ALA A 151 -25.05 -1.25 13.04
N ALA A 152 -24.46 -2.36 12.60
CA ALA A 152 -24.59 -2.84 11.21
C ALA A 152 -26.06 -2.96 10.80
N GLY A 153 -26.43 -2.27 9.72
CA GLY A 153 -27.80 -2.26 9.18
C GLY A 153 -28.73 -1.19 9.74
N GLU A 154 -28.27 -0.34 10.67
CA GLU A 154 -29.04 0.82 11.18
C GLU A 154 -28.86 2.08 10.33
N PHE A 155 -28.01 2.04 9.32
CA PHE A 155 -27.72 3.17 8.44
C PHE A 155 -27.45 2.73 7.00
N THR A 156 -27.51 3.70 6.09
CA THR A 156 -27.17 3.50 4.68
C THR A 156 -26.30 4.63 4.15
N VAL A 157 -25.38 4.33 3.23
CA VAL A 157 -24.53 5.32 2.58
C VAL A 157 -25.31 6.01 1.47
N VAL A 158 -25.48 7.33 1.58
CA VAL A 158 -26.26 8.14 0.63
C VAL A 158 -25.37 8.70 -0.47
N ALA A 159 -24.21 9.24 -0.11
CA ALA A 159 -23.27 9.87 -1.03
C ALA A 159 -21.84 9.74 -0.52
N VAL A 160 -20.89 9.83 -1.45
CA VAL A 160 -19.46 9.87 -1.17
C VAL A 160 -18.85 11.04 -1.92
N TYR A 161 -18.02 11.80 -1.23
CA TYR A 161 -17.34 12.98 -1.76
C TYR A 161 -15.83 12.81 -1.62
N ASP A 162 -15.09 13.06 -2.69
CA ASP A 162 -13.63 12.94 -2.70
C ASP A 162 -12.97 14.31 -2.97
N LYS A 163 -11.82 14.53 -2.36
CA LYS A 163 -11.00 15.73 -2.58
C LYS A 163 -9.52 15.39 -2.58
N GLY A 164 -8.80 15.90 -3.57
CA GLY A 164 -7.36 15.70 -3.72
C GLY A 164 -7.00 14.36 -4.40
N GLY A 165 -5.86 13.77 -4.01
CA GLY A 165 -5.38 12.51 -4.59
C GLY A 165 -4.74 12.60 -5.98
N ALA A 166 -4.46 13.81 -6.47
CA ALA A 166 -3.68 14.02 -7.67
C ALA A 166 -2.25 13.49 -7.48
N ARG A 167 -1.70 12.82 -8.50
CA ARG A 167 -0.35 12.26 -8.49
C ARG A 167 0.57 13.08 -9.38
N HIS A 168 1.82 13.25 -8.96
CA HIS A 168 2.81 14.00 -9.70
C HIS A 168 4.22 13.39 -9.57
N PRO A 169 5.13 13.62 -10.53
CA PRO A 169 4.89 14.25 -11.84
C PRO A 169 4.07 13.36 -12.78
N SER A 170 3.12 13.96 -13.50
CA SER A 170 2.42 13.29 -14.59
C SER A 170 3.25 13.41 -15.88
N PHE A 171 3.62 12.27 -16.46
CA PHE A 171 4.32 12.21 -17.73
C PHE A 171 3.37 11.76 -18.85
N LEU A 172 3.48 12.39 -20.03
CA LEU A 172 2.67 12.08 -21.22
C LEU A 172 1.15 12.09 -20.97
N GLY A 173 0.65 13.04 -20.17
CA GLY A 173 -0.79 13.17 -19.89
C GLY A 173 -1.37 11.93 -19.22
N ASP A 174 -0.78 11.53 -18.08
CA ASP A 174 -1.19 10.42 -17.20
C ASP A 174 -1.03 8.99 -17.75
N LYS A 175 -0.45 8.82 -18.95
CA LYS A 175 -0.19 7.49 -19.52
C LYS A 175 0.92 6.72 -18.81
N LEU A 176 1.85 7.43 -18.17
CA LEU A 176 2.99 6.85 -17.44
C LEU A 176 2.83 7.06 -15.93
N ASP A 177 1.65 6.74 -15.40
CA ASP A 177 1.28 6.93 -13.99
C ASP A 177 2.20 6.15 -13.01
N PHE A 178 2.91 5.12 -13.48
CA PHE A 178 3.87 4.38 -12.66
C PHE A 178 5.14 5.17 -12.29
N LEU A 179 5.38 6.32 -12.92
CA LEU A 179 6.47 7.26 -12.59
C LEU A 179 6.00 8.44 -11.72
N ALA A 180 4.72 8.48 -11.33
CA ALA A 180 4.22 9.49 -10.41
C ALA A 180 4.51 9.03 -8.97
N PHE A 181 5.56 9.61 -8.36
CA PHE A 181 6.06 9.21 -7.04
C PHE A 181 5.47 10.01 -5.89
N TRP A 182 4.99 11.22 -6.16
CA TRP A 182 4.36 12.09 -5.18
C TRP A 182 2.86 12.15 -5.41
N HIS A 183 2.15 12.47 -4.35
CA HIS A 183 0.70 12.58 -4.37
C HIS A 183 0.27 13.67 -3.41
N ASP A 184 -0.81 14.34 -3.75
CA ASP A 184 -1.50 15.23 -2.82
C ASP A 184 -2.29 14.39 -1.80
N ALA A 185 -2.59 14.98 -0.65
CA ALA A 185 -3.44 14.33 0.32
C ALA A 185 -4.81 14.02 -0.32
N HIS A 186 -5.31 12.81 -0.09
CA HIS A 186 -6.58 12.35 -0.63
C HIS A 186 -7.54 12.13 0.54
N PHE A 187 -8.62 12.89 0.53
CA PHE A 187 -9.65 12.84 1.55
C PHE A 187 -10.96 12.37 0.95
N SER A 188 -11.75 11.68 1.76
CA SER A 188 -13.11 11.28 1.42
C SER A 188 -14.05 11.60 2.58
N VAL A 189 -15.25 12.04 2.22
CA VAL A 189 -16.37 12.27 3.14
C VAL A 189 -17.50 11.35 2.71
N VAL A 190 -17.87 10.42 3.58
CA VAL A 190 -18.99 9.50 3.35
C VAL A 190 -20.20 10.01 4.10
N GLU A 191 -21.27 10.33 3.38
CA GLU A 191 -22.54 10.73 3.96
C GLU A 191 -23.39 9.49 4.28
N VAL A 192 -23.82 9.42 5.53
CA VAL A 192 -24.56 8.31 6.09
C VAL A 192 -25.90 8.81 6.60
N ALA A 193 -26.99 8.14 6.19
CA ALA A 193 -28.32 8.42 6.70
C ALA A 193 -28.81 7.26 7.61
N PRO A 194 -29.39 7.59 8.78
CA PRO A 194 -29.97 6.59 9.66
C PRO A 194 -31.20 5.94 9.00
N LEU A 195 -31.43 4.66 9.30
CA LEU A 195 -32.57 3.89 8.82
C LEU A 195 -33.61 3.74 9.93
N VAL A 196 -34.88 3.72 9.54
CA VAL A 196 -35.98 3.40 10.46
C VAL A 196 -35.84 1.96 10.93
N PRO A 197 -35.85 1.67 12.25
CA PRO A 197 -35.73 0.31 12.76
C PRO A 197 -36.84 -0.60 12.21
N GLN A 198 -36.44 -1.67 11.51
CA GLN A 198 -37.37 -2.61 10.91
C GLN A 198 -37.48 -3.88 11.75
N ARG A 199 -38.71 -4.33 11.99
CA ARG A 199 -38.95 -5.60 12.67
C ARG A 199 -38.69 -6.75 11.70
N THR A 200 -37.80 -7.65 12.07
CA THR A 200 -37.56 -8.89 11.34
C THR A 200 -38.52 -9.97 11.83
N GLU A 201 -39.51 -10.33 11.00
CA GLU A 201 -40.39 -11.47 11.27
C GLU A 201 -39.79 -12.75 10.66
N PRO A 202 -39.67 -13.85 11.43
CA PRO A 202 -39.16 -15.11 10.90
C PRO A 202 -40.00 -15.62 9.71
N GLY A 203 -39.35 -15.89 8.58
CA GLY A 203 -39.99 -16.45 7.38
C GLY A 203 -40.53 -15.43 6.37
N ARG A 204 -40.46 -14.13 6.66
CA ARG A 204 -40.75 -13.06 5.68
C ARG A 204 -39.46 -12.38 5.24
N ALA A 205 -39.35 -12.05 3.96
CA ALA A 205 -38.23 -11.24 3.48
C ALA A 205 -38.19 -9.90 4.26
N PRO A 206 -37.01 -9.44 4.69
CA PRO A 206 -36.88 -8.13 5.32
C PRO A 206 -37.51 -7.05 4.46
N ALA A 207 -38.19 -6.09 5.09
CA ALA A 207 -38.73 -4.95 4.37
C ALA A 207 -37.56 -4.13 3.78
N ARG A 208 -37.85 -3.36 2.73
CA ARG A 208 -36.82 -2.50 2.13
C ARG A 208 -36.46 -1.41 3.15
N PRO A 209 -35.16 -1.14 3.38
CA PRO A 209 -34.73 -0.10 4.30
C PRO A 209 -35.25 1.26 3.83
N VAL A 210 -35.76 2.06 4.77
CA VAL A 210 -36.27 3.42 4.52
C VAL A 210 -35.48 4.36 5.42
N ILE A 211 -35.00 5.46 4.84
CA ILE A 211 -34.25 6.50 5.54
C ILE A 211 -35.15 7.20 6.56
N ASP A 212 -34.65 7.36 7.78
CA ASP A 212 -35.30 8.11 8.83
C ASP A 212 -35.03 9.61 8.66
N THR A 213 -36.02 10.35 8.18
CA THR A 213 -35.93 11.81 7.99
C THR A 213 -36.07 12.62 9.28
N SER A 214 -36.29 11.96 10.43
CA SER A 214 -36.39 12.64 11.73
C SER A 214 -35.02 12.89 12.38
N ARG A 215 -34.00 12.18 11.93
CA ARG A 215 -32.63 12.27 12.44
C ARG A 215 -31.71 12.91 11.39
N PRO A 216 -30.74 13.74 11.81
CA PRO A 216 -29.78 14.34 10.88
C PRO A 216 -28.91 13.27 10.21
N HIS A 217 -28.44 13.59 9.01
CA HIS A 217 -27.40 12.79 8.34
C HIS A 217 -26.07 13.00 9.06
N GLU A 218 -25.28 11.93 9.13
CA GLU A 218 -23.95 11.94 9.76
C GLU A 218 -22.87 11.74 8.68
N TYR A 219 -21.68 12.25 8.93
CA TYR A 219 -20.60 12.27 7.95
C TYR A 219 -19.36 11.58 8.51
N VAL A 220 -18.78 10.68 7.72
CA VAL A 220 -17.50 10.04 8.05
C VAL A 220 -16.39 10.69 7.25
N TYR A 221 -15.50 11.39 7.95
CA TYR A 221 -14.33 12.03 7.36
C TYR A 221 -13.10 11.15 7.50
N MET A 222 -12.52 10.77 6.36
CA MET A 222 -11.37 9.86 6.30
C MET A 222 -10.28 10.38 5.37
N VAL A 223 -9.04 10.01 5.67
CA VAL A 223 -7.87 10.28 4.84
C VAL A 223 -7.37 8.97 4.23
N ARG A 224 -6.98 9.01 2.96
CA ARG A 224 -6.35 7.88 2.29
C ARG A 224 -4.87 7.84 2.68
N ASP A 225 -4.51 6.88 3.52
CA ASP A 225 -3.11 6.52 3.68
C ASP A 225 -2.70 5.65 2.48
N LEU A 226 -1.76 6.13 1.66
CA LEU A 226 -1.26 5.38 0.51
C LEU A 226 -0.22 4.32 0.90
N GLY A 227 0.22 4.32 2.16
CA GLY A 227 1.20 3.39 2.69
C GLY A 227 2.55 3.49 1.98
N ASN A 228 3.39 2.47 2.19
CA ASN A 228 4.74 2.41 1.65
C ASN A 228 5.02 1.12 0.88
N LYS A 229 4.00 0.57 0.20
CA LYS A 229 4.01 -0.74 -0.48
C LYS A 229 5.31 -1.07 -1.23
N ARG A 230 5.88 -0.09 -1.95
CA ARG A 230 7.07 -0.26 -2.82
C ARG A 230 8.42 0.08 -2.17
N VAL A 231 8.41 0.71 -0.99
CA VAL A 231 9.64 1.20 -0.34
C VAL A 231 10.61 0.07 -0.01
N PRO A 232 10.21 -1.06 0.60
CA PRO A 232 11.16 -2.11 0.93
C PRO A 232 11.87 -2.70 -0.31
N ALA A 233 11.13 -2.93 -1.40
CA ALA A 233 11.71 -3.37 -2.67
C ALA A 233 12.66 -2.34 -3.28
N GLY A 234 12.33 -1.05 -3.20
CA GLY A 234 13.21 0.04 -3.63
C GLY A 234 14.53 0.07 -2.86
N VAL A 235 14.48 -0.07 -1.53
CA VAL A 235 15.67 -0.12 -0.67
C VAL A 235 16.58 -1.30 -1.05
N ILE A 236 16.01 -2.50 -1.23
CA ILE A 236 16.78 -3.68 -1.67
C ILE A 236 17.47 -3.43 -3.00
N THR A 237 16.77 -2.80 -3.95
CA THR A 237 17.30 -2.50 -5.29
C THR A 237 18.49 -1.56 -5.21
N VAL A 238 18.35 -0.44 -4.50
CA VAL A 238 19.42 0.57 -4.39
C VAL A 238 20.64 0.01 -3.64
N LEU A 239 20.42 -0.69 -2.53
CA LEU A 239 21.52 -1.28 -1.77
C LEU A 239 22.26 -2.36 -2.58
N SER A 240 21.53 -3.20 -3.31
CA SER A 240 22.13 -4.23 -4.16
C SER A 240 22.94 -3.62 -5.31
N LEU A 241 22.44 -2.53 -5.91
CA LEU A 241 23.16 -1.80 -6.94
C LEU A 241 24.47 -1.20 -6.41
N ILE A 242 24.44 -0.56 -5.23
CA ILE A 242 25.63 0.00 -4.61
C ILE A 242 26.67 -1.09 -4.34
N ILE A 243 26.25 -2.21 -3.74
CA ILE A 243 27.14 -3.35 -3.46
C ILE A 243 27.72 -3.90 -4.77
N PHE A 244 26.90 -4.08 -5.81
CA PHE A 244 27.33 -4.55 -7.11
C PHE A 244 28.41 -3.65 -7.72
N LEU A 245 28.18 -2.34 -7.75
CA LEU A 245 29.13 -1.36 -8.29
C LEU A 245 30.45 -1.35 -7.51
N ILE A 246 30.41 -1.43 -6.17
CA ILE A 246 31.60 -1.52 -5.33
C ILE A 246 32.41 -2.80 -5.65
N LEU A 247 31.75 -3.94 -5.81
CA LEU A 247 32.41 -5.21 -6.15
C LEU A 247 33.02 -5.18 -7.55
N CYS A 248 32.29 -4.65 -8.55
CA CYS A 248 32.82 -4.43 -9.89
C CYS A 248 34.04 -3.51 -9.86
N TRP A 249 34.01 -2.45 -9.06
CA TRP A 249 35.16 -1.54 -8.89
C TRP A 249 36.37 -2.25 -8.27
N LEU A 250 36.17 -3.07 -7.24
CA LEU A 250 37.25 -3.86 -6.62
C LEU A 250 37.86 -4.87 -7.60
N LEU A 251 37.04 -5.56 -8.39
CA LEU A 251 37.49 -6.49 -9.42
C LEU A 251 38.28 -5.76 -10.52
N HIS A 252 37.76 -4.63 -11.00
CA HIS A 252 38.44 -3.79 -11.99
C HIS A 252 39.80 -3.29 -11.48
N ARG A 253 39.88 -2.82 -10.24
CA ARG A 253 41.14 -2.39 -9.63
C ARG A 253 42.15 -3.54 -9.57
N ARG A 254 41.70 -4.75 -9.22
CA ARG A 254 42.54 -5.94 -9.21
C ARG A 254 43.07 -6.27 -10.61
N ASP A 255 42.22 -6.19 -11.64
CA ASP A 255 42.63 -6.49 -13.02
C ASP A 255 43.69 -5.51 -13.51
N ARG A 256 43.56 -4.22 -13.16
CA ARG A 256 44.58 -3.21 -13.44
C ARG A 256 45.94 -3.54 -12.81
N VAL A 257 45.96 -3.88 -11.53
CA VAL A 257 47.21 -4.25 -10.83
C VAL A 257 47.84 -5.50 -11.44
N VAL A 258 47.03 -6.49 -11.84
CA VAL A 258 47.55 -7.69 -12.52
C VAL A 258 48.13 -7.37 -13.89
N ALA A 259 47.51 -6.46 -14.65
CA ALA A 259 48.01 -6.03 -15.95
C ALA A 259 49.35 -5.29 -15.81
N GLU A 260 49.46 -4.36 -14.85
CA GLU A 260 50.70 -3.63 -14.53
C GLU A 260 51.82 -4.59 -14.14
N ASN A 261 51.55 -5.54 -13.23
CA ASN A 261 52.54 -6.53 -12.81
C ASN A 261 52.96 -7.45 -13.96
N ARG A 262 52.05 -7.83 -14.85
CA ARG A 262 52.37 -8.67 -16.01
C ARG A 262 53.24 -7.91 -17.02
N ALA A 263 52.98 -6.62 -17.22
CA ALA A 263 53.79 -5.78 -18.11
C ALA A 263 55.21 -5.53 -17.56
N ALA A 264 55.40 -5.58 -16.25
CA ALA A 264 56.70 -5.42 -15.60
C ALA A 264 57.58 -6.69 -15.62
N LEU A 265 57.05 -7.85 -16.04
CA LEU A 265 57.83 -9.09 -16.12
C LEU A 265 58.79 -9.05 -17.32
N PRO A 266 60.07 -9.43 -17.16
CA PRO A 266 60.98 -9.55 -18.28
C PRO A 266 60.47 -10.60 -19.28
N ALA A 267 60.65 -10.33 -20.58
CA ALA A 267 60.30 -11.28 -21.63
C ALA A 267 60.99 -12.63 -21.34
N LYS A 268 60.21 -13.72 -21.33
CA LYS A 268 60.77 -15.06 -21.18
C LYS A 268 61.77 -15.30 -22.31
N VAL A 269 63.04 -15.51 -21.95
CA VAL A 269 64.10 -16.04 -22.83
C VAL A 269 63.83 -17.51 -23.11
#